data_AF-A0A645ID85-F1
#
_entry.id   AF-A0A645ID85-F1
#
_cell.length_a   1.000
_cell.length_b   1.000
_cell.length_c   1.000
_cell.angle_alpha   90.00
_cell.angle_beta   90.00
_cell.angle_gamma   90.00
#
_symmetry.space_group_name_H-M   'P 1'
#
loop_
_entity.id
_entity.type
_entity.pdbx_description
1 polymer ?
#
loop_
_entity_poly.entity_id
_entity_poly.type
_entity_poly.pdbx_seq_one_letter_code
_entity_poly.pdbx_strand_id
1 'polypeptide(L)'
;MPLEIIPDWMVNLEDEDVTFIKKFLLASGSLKEMARQYGVTYPTVRLRLDKLIQKIQISEDTANEPYIGLVKRLAVNEKIDFDTAKILIAEYKKQTGGALK
;
A
#
# COMPACT_ATOMS: atom_id res chain seq x y z
N MET A 1 -9.82 -24.89 -3.80
CA MET A 1 -10.81 -24.11 -3.04
C MET A 1 -10.78 -22.69 -3.57
N PRO A 2 -11.92 -22.10 -3.96
CA PRO A 2 -11.97 -20.66 -4.21
C PRO A 2 -11.56 -19.93 -2.92
N LEU A 3 -11.00 -18.72 -3.06
CA LEU A 3 -10.83 -17.83 -1.92
C LEU A 3 -12.24 -17.41 -1.46
N GLU A 4 -12.77 -18.10 -0.44
CA GLU A 4 -14.07 -17.77 0.17
C GLU A 4 -13.97 -16.50 1.04
N ILE A 5 -12.74 -16.08 1.37
CA ILE A 5 -12.45 -14.92 2.22
C ILE A 5 -11.49 -14.01 1.47
N ILE A 6 -11.83 -12.73 1.38
CA ILE A 6 -10.97 -11.69 0.83
C ILE A 6 -9.82 -11.46 1.82
N PRO A 7 -8.55 -11.61 1.41
CA PRO A 7 -7.40 -11.37 2.28
C PRO A 7 -7.35 -9.94 2.80
N ASP A 8 -6.88 -9.75 4.03
CA ASP A 8 -6.79 -8.43 4.69
C ASP A 8 -6.00 -7.39 3.87
N TRP A 9 -4.96 -7.83 3.15
CA TRP A 9 -4.15 -6.94 2.30
C TRP A 9 -4.94 -6.36 1.11
N MET A 10 -6.05 -6.99 0.71
CA MET A 10 -6.93 -6.52 -0.36
C MET A 10 -8.00 -5.55 0.13
N VAL A 11 -8.26 -5.46 1.43
CA VAL A 11 -9.39 -4.68 2.00
C VAL A 11 -9.26 -3.18 1.72
N ASN A 12 -8.04 -2.67 1.59
CA ASN A 12 -7.78 -1.24 1.32
C ASN A 12 -7.43 -0.94 -0.15
N LEU A 13 -7.59 -1.92 -1.04
CA LEU A 13 -7.35 -1.71 -2.47
C LEU A 13 -8.61 -1.16 -3.15
N GLU A 14 -8.40 -0.16 -4.00
CA GLU A 14 -9.48 0.38 -4.83
C GLU A 14 -9.72 -0.52 -6.06
N ASP A 15 -10.87 -0.39 -6.72
CA ASP A 15 -11.18 -1.16 -7.95
C ASP A 15 -10.11 -0.99 -9.04
N GLU A 16 -9.53 0.20 -9.09
CA GLU A 16 -8.40 0.53 -9.97
C GLU A 16 -7.12 -0.22 -9.63
N ASP A 17 -6.85 -0.44 -8.34
CA ASP A 17 -5.70 -1.19 -7.84
C ASP A 17 -5.86 -2.67 -8.21
N VAL A 18 -7.04 -3.24 -8.01
CA VAL A 18 -7.37 -4.63 -8.40
C VAL A 18 -7.27 -4.82 -9.91
N THR A 19 -7.77 -3.85 -10.68
CA THR A 19 -7.68 -3.86 -12.14
C THR A 19 -6.22 -3.78 -12.60
N PHE A 20 -5.40 -2.95 -11.95
CA PHE A 20 -3.98 -2.86 -12.22
C PHE A 20 -3.25 -4.17 -11.94
N ILE A 21 -3.52 -4.82 -10.78
CA ILE A 21 -2.96 -6.13 -10.44
C ILE A 21 -3.30 -7.16 -11.51
N LYS A 22 -4.59 -7.23 -11.91
CA LYS A 22 -5.04 -8.16 -12.95
C LYS A 22 -4.28 -7.96 -14.25
N LYS A 23 -4.19 -6.72 -14.73
CA LYS A 23 -3.46 -6.39 -15.98
C LYS A 23 -1.96 -6.66 -15.85
N PHE A 24 -1.37 -6.35 -14.71
CA PHE A 24 0.05 -6.60 -14.43
C PHE A 24 0.37 -8.10 -14.50
N LEU A 25 -0.47 -8.95 -13.91
CA LEU A 25 -0.32 -10.41 -13.99
C LEU A 25 -0.49 -10.93 -15.42
N LEU A 26 -1.47 -10.41 -16.17
CA LEU A 26 -1.66 -10.76 -17.59
C LEU A 26 -0.49 -10.30 -18.47
N ALA A 27 0.23 -9.25 -18.07
CA ALA A 27 1.46 -8.79 -18.70
C ALA A 27 2.72 -9.47 -18.15
N SER A 28 2.60 -10.58 -17.42
CA SER A 28 3.70 -11.31 -16.79
C SER A 28 4.60 -10.44 -15.89
N GLY A 29 4.01 -9.42 -15.25
CA GLY A 29 4.70 -8.45 -14.42
C GLY A 29 5.57 -7.44 -15.18
N SER A 30 5.42 -7.33 -16.50
CA SER A 30 6.21 -6.42 -17.32
C SER A 30 5.71 -4.98 -17.20
N LEU A 31 6.46 -4.14 -16.46
CA LEU A 31 6.22 -2.70 -16.38
C LEU A 31 6.28 -2.00 -17.75
N LYS A 32 7.11 -2.51 -18.68
CA LYS A 32 7.24 -1.95 -20.04
C LYS A 32 5.98 -2.23 -20.86
N GLU A 33 5.45 -3.43 -20.79
CA GLU A 33 4.22 -3.79 -21.48
C GLU A 33 3.01 -3.07 -20.88
N MET A 34 2.97 -2.93 -19.55
CA MET A 34 1.98 -2.11 -18.87
C MET A 34 2.03 -0.64 -19.33
N ALA A 35 3.22 -0.04 -19.44
CA ALA A 35 3.37 1.32 -19.95
C ALA A 35 2.76 1.47 -21.34
N ARG A 36 3.00 0.49 -22.22
CA ARG A 36 2.41 0.43 -23.56
C ARG A 36 0.88 0.31 -23.52
N GLN A 37 0.33 -0.58 -22.71
CA GLN A 37 -1.12 -0.80 -22.60
C GLN A 37 -1.87 0.40 -22.04
N TYR A 38 -1.26 1.11 -21.09
CA TYR A 38 -1.85 2.30 -20.47
C TYR A 38 -1.56 3.60 -21.25
N GLY A 39 -0.71 3.56 -22.30
CA GLY A 39 -0.35 4.75 -23.08
C GLY A 39 0.47 5.78 -22.27
N VAL A 40 1.21 5.33 -21.26
CA VAL A 40 2.00 6.20 -20.36
C VAL A 40 3.46 5.78 -20.35
N THR A 41 4.30 6.56 -19.66
CA THR A 41 5.73 6.25 -19.56
C THR A 41 6.00 5.12 -18.56
N TYR A 42 7.11 4.42 -18.74
CA TYR A 42 7.58 3.40 -17.79
C TYR A 42 7.72 3.93 -16.35
N PRO A 43 8.32 5.12 -16.10
CA PRO A 43 8.34 5.73 -14.76
C PRO A 43 6.96 5.94 -14.15
N THR A 44 5.95 6.30 -14.95
CA THR A 44 4.57 6.47 -14.48
C THR A 44 3.97 5.17 -13.96
N VAL A 45 4.14 4.06 -14.69
CA VAL A 45 3.65 2.74 -14.25
C VAL A 45 4.44 2.25 -13.04
N ARG A 46 5.76 2.48 -13.02
CA ARG A 46 6.62 2.13 -11.89
C ARG A 46 6.12 2.79 -10.60
N LEU A 47 5.84 4.10 -10.65
CA LEU A 47 5.32 4.83 -9.49
C LEU A 47 3.97 4.26 -9.02
N ARG A 48 3.09 3.88 -9.95
CA ARG A 48 1.80 3.24 -9.62
C ARG A 48 1.99 1.89 -8.94
N LEU A 49 2.90 1.05 -9.46
CA LEU A 49 3.25 -0.23 -8.82
C LEU A 49 3.83 -0.02 -7.42
N ASP A 50 4.76 0.93 -7.26
CA ASP A 50 5.40 1.21 -5.98
C ASP A 50 4.36 1.69 -4.94
N LYS A 51 3.40 2.54 -5.32
CA LYS A 51 2.27 2.96 -4.47
C LYS A 51 1.41 1.76 -4.05
N LEU A 52 1.09 0.86 -4.98
CA LEU A 52 0.31 -0.34 -4.70
C LEU A 52 1.04 -1.25 -3.69
N ILE A 53 2.34 -1.49 -3.89
CA ILE A 53 3.16 -2.31 -2.97
C ILE A 53 3.14 -1.70 -1.57
N GLN A 54 3.26 -0.38 -1.45
CA GLN A 54 3.17 0.30 -0.16
C GLN A 54 1.80 0.12 0.51
N LYS A 55 0.68 0.23 -0.24
CA LYS A 55 -0.67 -0.01 0.29
C LYS A 55 -0.81 -1.42 0.89
N ILE A 56 -0.25 -2.42 0.21
CA ILE A 56 -0.28 -3.83 0.64
C ILE A 56 0.52 -4.01 1.93
N GLN A 57 1.78 -3.54 1.96
CA GLN A 57 2.65 -3.64 3.14
C GLN A 57 2.05 -2.96 4.38
N ILE A 58 1.43 -1.81 4.19
CA ILE A 58 0.73 -1.08 5.25
C ILE A 58 -0.42 -1.91 5.82
N SER A 59 -1.20 -2.56 4.96
CA SER A 59 -2.36 -3.36 5.36
C SER A 59 -1.94 -4.59 6.16
N GLU A 60 -0.86 -5.26 5.76
CA GLU A 60 -0.28 -6.39 6.51
C GLU A 60 0.28 -5.96 7.88
N ASP A 61 0.96 -4.80 7.95
CA ASP A 61 1.48 -4.28 9.22
C ASP A 61 0.38 -3.81 10.18
N THR A 62 -0.80 -3.45 9.68
CA THR A 62 -1.92 -2.93 10.49
C THR A 62 -2.54 -3.99 11.39
N ALA A 63 -2.35 -5.28 11.09
CA ALA A 63 -2.85 -6.37 11.92
C ALA A 63 -2.25 -6.39 13.34
N ASN A 64 -1.09 -5.76 13.57
CA ASN A 64 -0.41 -5.78 14.87
C ASN A 64 -0.47 -4.46 15.66
N GLU A 65 -0.72 -3.29 15.03
CA GLU A 65 -0.68 -1.98 15.72
C GLU A 65 -1.74 -0.99 15.16
N PRO A 66 -2.95 -0.89 15.77
CA PRO A 66 -4.09 -0.13 15.23
C PRO A 66 -3.83 1.36 14.94
N TYR A 67 -3.05 2.03 15.79
CA TYR A 67 -2.69 3.45 15.61
C TYR A 67 -1.76 3.66 14.41
N ILE A 68 -0.77 2.78 14.24
CA ILE A 68 0.18 2.85 13.13
C ILE A 68 -0.56 2.61 11.81
N GLY A 69 -1.51 1.68 11.80
CA GLY A 69 -2.38 1.45 10.64
C GLY A 69 -3.20 2.69 10.25
N LEU A 70 -3.74 3.42 11.22
CA LEU A 70 -4.46 4.67 10.95
C LEU A 70 -3.55 5.71 10.27
N VAL A 71 -2.37 5.98 10.85
CA VAL A 71 -1.42 6.96 10.30
C VAL A 71 -0.98 6.59 8.89
N LYS A 72 -0.69 5.31 8.66
CA LYS A 72 -0.31 4.81 7.33
C LYS A 72 -1.42 4.98 6.29
N ARG A 73 -2.69 4.72 6.65
CA ARG A 73 -3.84 4.97 5.75
C ARG A 73 -3.99 6.45 5.40
N LEU A 74 -3.77 7.35 6.36
CA LEU A 74 -3.83 8.80 6.10
C LEU A 74 -2.76 9.26 5.10
N ALA A 75 -1.55 8.69 5.18
CA ALA A 75 -0.47 9.00 4.24
C ALA A 75 -0.76 8.51 2.82
N VAL A 76 -1.27 7.28 2.71
CA VAL A 76 -1.67 6.67 1.42
C VAL A 76 -2.76 7.48 0.72
N ASN A 77 -3.76 7.94 1.48
CA ASN A 77 -4.89 8.71 0.95
C ASN A 77 -4.56 10.20 0.76
N GLU A 78 -3.27 10.55 0.78
CA GLU A 78 -2.75 11.91 0.57
C GLU A 78 -3.36 12.95 1.53
N LYS A 79 -3.85 12.51 2.70
CA LYS A 79 -4.37 13.39 3.76
C LYS A 79 -3.26 14.01 4.59
N ILE A 80 -2.11 13.33 4.66
CA ILE A 80 -0.85 13.81 5.23
C ILE A 80 0.30 13.37 4.32
N ASP A 81 1.42 14.09 4.36
CA ASP A 81 2.62 13.67 3.63
C ASP A 81 3.36 12.53 4.34
N PHE A 82 4.26 11.87 3.61
CA PHE A 82 5.02 10.72 4.10
C PHE A 82 5.96 11.06 5.26
N ASP A 83 6.51 12.27 5.31
CA ASP A 83 7.44 12.67 6.35
C ASP A 83 6.70 12.94 7.67
N THR A 84 5.54 13.61 7.60
CA THR A 84 4.63 13.74 8.73
C THR A 84 4.18 12.39 9.29
N ALA A 85 3.84 11.44 8.41
CA ALA A 85 3.45 10.09 8.81
C ALA A 85 4.58 9.36 9.58
N LYS A 86 5.83 9.50 9.13
CA LYS A 86 7.00 8.93 9.82
C LYS A 86 7.19 9.51 11.21
N ILE A 87 7.01 10.83 11.37
CA ILE A 87 7.14 11.50 12.67
C ILE A 87 6.09 10.96 13.66
N LEU A 88 4.82 10.88 13.24
CA LEU A 88 3.73 10.39 14.08
C LEU A 88 3.93 8.93 14.51
N ILE A 89 4.41 8.08 13.61
CA ILE A 89 4.71 6.67 13.91
C ILE A 89 5.90 6.55 14.86
N ALA A 90 6.95 7.33 14.64
CA ALA A 90 8.15 7.31 15.49
C ALA A 90 7.83 7.76 16.92
N GLU A 91 7.01 8.79 17.08
CA GLU A 91 6.59 9.30 18.39
C GLU A 91 5.71 8.30 19.14
N TYR A 92 4.76 7.68 18.44
CA TYR A 92 3.93 6.62 19.03
C TYR A 92 4.78 5.46 19.53
N LYS A 93 5.72 4.96 18.71
CA LYS A 93 6.62 3.86 19.09
C LYS A 93 7.52 4.19 20.29
N LYS A 94 7.91 5.45 20.47
CA LYS A 94 8.64 5.88 21.68
C LYS A 94 7.76 5.79 22.92
N GLN A 95 6.49 6.16 22.82
CA GLN A 95 5.55 6.14 23.94
C GLN A 95 5.14 4.71 24.31
N THR A 96 4.85 3.83 23.34
CA THR A 96 4.54 2.42 23.60
C THR A 96 5.77 1.58 23.96
N GLY A 97 6.95 1.89 23.39
CA GLY A 97 8.22 1.26 23.77
C GLY A 97 8.74 1.65 25.15
N GLY A 98 8.23 2.75 25.74
CA GLY A 98 8.51 3.15 27.12
C GLY A 98 7.60 2.50 28.17
N ALA A 99 6.48 1.89 27.77
CA ALA A 99 5.50 1.30 28.69
C ALA A 99 5.78 -0.17 29.06
N LEU A 100 6.87 -0.76 28.53
CA LEU A 100 7.32 -2.13 28.82
C LEU A 100 8.59 -2.16 29.70
N LYS A 101 8.86 -1.11 30.48
CA LYS A 101 9.88 -1.13 31.53
C LYS A 101 9.26 -0.98 32.91
#